data_AF-A0A7W9SHT4-F1
#
_entry.id   AF-A0A7W9SHT4-F1
#
_cell.length_a   1.000
_cell.length_b   1.000
_cell.length_c   1.000
_cell.angle_alpha   90.00
_cell.angle_beta   90.00
_cell.angle_gamma   90.00
#
_symmetry.space_group_name_H-M   'P 1'
#
loop_
_entity.id
_entity.type
_entity.pdbx_description
1 polymer ?
#
loop_
_entity_poly.entity_id
_entity_poly.type
_entity_poly.pdbx_seq_one_letter_code
_entity_poly.pdbx_strand_id
1 'polypeptide(L)'
;MKFFYYFIEGSRSTYQSPFLVQLLLLFIGLIWLFRRLIILRTGGSFFAPYHIVGDTLYIHAGLICIGKRAIPFSEMRAVHVDPIHSPHGGRYYAIQILRKSGLHKFFTITNNEQGKVYLEELKEALRKHGVGVRYLSKEY
;
A
#
# COMPACT_ATOMS: atom_id res chain seq x y z
N MET A 1 -31.85 -10.12 5.22
CA MET A 1 -32.38 -9.12 6.18
C MET A 1 -31.97 -9.38 7.64
N LYS A 2 -31.93 -10.62 8.15
CA LYS A 2 -31.51 -10.90 9.56
C LYS A 2 -30.04 -10.57 9.89
N PHE A 3 -29.12 -10.72 8.92
CA PHE A 3 -27.69 -10.41 9.11
C PHE A 3 -27.45 -8.96 9.54
N PHE A 4 -28.07 -7.99 8.84
CA PHE A 4 -27.92 -6.57 9.15
C PHE A 4 -28.46 -6.23 10.55
N TYR A 5 -29.55 -6.87 10.97
CA TYR A 5 -30.10 -6.69 12.32
C TYR A 5 -29.12 -7.17 13.40
N TYR A 6 -28.59 -8.39 13.28
CA TYR A 6 -27.59 -8.90 14.23
C TYR A 6 -26.28 -8.10 14.22
N PHE A 7 -25.87 -7.60 13.06
CA PHE A 7 -24.71 -6.72 12.94
C PHE A 7 -24.92 -5.39 13.67
N ILE A 8 -26.08 -4.76 13.48
CA ILE A 8 -26.45 -3.50 14.17
C ILE A 8 -26.54 -3.74 15.68
N GLU A 9 -27.22 -4.80 16.11
CA GLU A 9 -27.42 -5.09 17.54
C GLU A 9 -26.10 -5.46 18.25
N GLY A 10 -25.25 -6.25 17.60
CA GLY A 10 -23.90 -6.54 18.08
C GLY A 10 -23.02 -5.29 18.18
N SER A 11 -23.13 -4.38 17.21
CA SER A 11 -22.42 -3.10 17.27
C SER A 11 -22.91 -2.23 18.42
N ARG A 12 -24.24 -2.13 18.64
CA ARG A 12 -24.83 -1.42 19.80
C ARG A 12 -24.32 -1.96 21.13
N SER A 13 -24.31 -3.28 21.31
CA SER A 13 -23.78 -3.92 22.53
C SER A 13 -22.29 -3.61 22.74
N THR A 14 -21.51 -3.58 21.66
CA THR A 14 -20.08 -3.22 21.71
C THR A 14 -19.87 -1.76 22.13
N TYR A 15 -20.68 -0.83 21.59
CA TYR A 15 -20.60 0.60 21.94
C TYR A 15 -21.03 0.91 23.38
N GLN A 16 -21.86 0.07 23.99
CA GLN A 16 -22.28 0.20 25.38
C GLN A 16 -21.19 -0.22 26.38
N SER A 17 -20.18 -0.97 25.93
CA SER A 17 -19.03 -1.33 26.75
C SER A 17 -17.89 -0.31 26.56
N PRO A 18 -17.69 0.63 27.49
CA PRO A 18 -16.63 1.63 27.37
C PRO A 18 -15.23 0.99 27.28
N PHE A 19 -15.05 -0.20 27.89
CA PHE A 19 -13.79 -0.94 27.81
C PHE A 19 -13.44 -1.39 26.38
N LEU A 20 -14.40 -1.96 25.65
CA LEU A 20 -14.18 -2.43 24.28
C LEU A 20 -13.92 -1.25 23.32
N VAL A 21 -14.62 -0.13 23.53
CA VAL A 21 -14.41 1.09 22.77
C VAL A 21 -13.01 1.67 23.03
N GLN A 22 -12.58 1.76 24.29
CA GLN A 22 -11.23 2.21 24.64
C GLN A 22 -10.15 1.31 24.03
N LEU A 23 -10.33 -0.02 24.06
CA LEU A 23 -9.40 -0.97 23.48
C LEU A 23 -9.29 -0.81 21.96
N LEU A 24 -10.42 -0.62 21.28
CA LEU A 24 -10.46 -0.37 19.83
C LEU A 24 -9.74 0.94 19.48
N LEU A 25 -9.98 2.02 20.22
CA LEU A 25 -9.31 3.31 20.03
C LEU A 25 -7.81 3.20 20.26
N LEU A 26 -7.39 2.48 21.30
CA LEU A 26 -5.98 2.21 21.58
C LEU A 26 -5.34 1.42 20.44
N PHE A 27 -6.03 0.41 19.90
CA PHE A 27 -5.54 -0.38 18.78
C PHE A 27 -5.39 0.45 17.49
N ILE A 28 -6.38 1.30 17.18
CA ILE A 28 -6.31 2.24 16.05
C ILE A 28 -5.15 3.22 16.24
N GLY A 29 -4.98 3.76 17.46
CA GLY A 29 -3.87 4.65 17.82
C GLY A 29 -2.50 3.98 17.65
N LEU A 30 -2.36 2.72 18.07
CA LEU A 30 -1.13 1.93 17.88
C LEU A 30 -0.82 1.70 16.40
N ILE A 31 -1.81 1.35 15.57
CA ILE A 31 -1.62 1.19 14.12
C ILE A 31 -1.15 2.50 13.49
N TRP A 32 -1.78 3.61 13.88
CA TRP A 32 -1.43 4.94 13.38
C TRP A 32 -0.01 5.33 13.78
N LEU A 33 0.36 5.13 15.06
CA LEU A 33 1.69 5.41 15.58
C LEU A 33 2.76 4.54 14.91
N PHE A 34 2.51 3.24 14.77
CA PHE A 34 3.42 2.30 14.11
C PHE A 34 3.69 2.73 12.66
N ARG A 35 2.64 3.08 11.91
CA ARG A 35 2.79 3.62 10.55
C ARG A 35 3.60 4.92 10.55
N ARG A 36 3.32 5.85 11.48
CA ARG A 36 4.03 7.13 11.58
C ARG A 36 5.52 6.92 11.83
N LEU A 37 5.89 6.01 12.73
CA LEU A 37 7.29 5.70 13.04
C LEU A 37 8.05 5.12 11.82
N ILE A 38 7.40 4.25 11.04
CA ILE A 38 8.01 3.70 9.82
C ILE A 38 8.28 4.80 8.79
N ILE A 39 7.32 5.71 8.60
CA ILE A 39 7.43 6.77 7.60
C ILE A 39 8.48 7.80 8.02
N LEU A 40 8.53 8.18 9.30
CA LEU A 40 9.54 9.11 9.85
C LEU A 40 10.97 8.64 9.61
N ARG A 41 11.23 7.32 9.68
CA ARG A 41 12.57 6.77 9.38
C ARG A 41 12.98 6.93 7.91
N THR A 42 12.02 7.12 7.01
CA THR A 42 12.24 7.09 5.55
C THR A 42 12.01 8.44 4.88
N GLY A 43 11.38 9.42 5.56
CA GLY A 43 11.24 10.80 5.09
C GLY A 43 10.05 11.11 4.16
N GLY A 44 9.11 10.19 3.96
CA GLY A 44 7.97 10.41 3.05
C GLY A 44 6.68 10.94 3.71
N SER A 45 5.65 11.17 2.89
CA SER A 45 4.32 11.57 3.35
C SER A 45 3.53 10.39 3.93
N PHE A 46 2.69 10.66 4.94
CA PHE A 46 1.91 9.62 5.61
C PHE A 46 0.97 8.83 4.66
N PHE A 47 0.40 9.54 3.68
CA PHE A 47 -0.56 9.01 2.72
C PHE A 47 0.06 8.60 1.38
N ALA A 48 1.37 8.78 1.20
CA ALA A 48 2.04 8.32 -0.01
C ALA A 48 2.07 6.78 -0.06
N PRO A 49 1.96 6.17 -1.25
CA PRO A 49 2.05 4.71 -1.40
C PRO A 49 3.47 4.20 -1.17
N TYR A 50 4.47 5.01 -1.51
CA TYR A 50 5.90 4.71 -1.36
C TYR A 50 6.70 6.01 -1.19
N HIS A 51 7.99 5.87 -0.90
CA HIS A 51 8.98 6.94 -0.95
C HIS A 51 10.29 6.42 -1.55
N ILE A 52 10.99 7.22 -2.35
CA ILE A 52 12.27 6.83 -2.97
C ILE A 52 13.37 7.66 -2.34
N VAL A 53 14.43 7.00 -1.84
CA VAL A 53 15.61 7.68 -1.30
C VAL A 53 16.85 7.07 -1.93
N GLY A 54 17.55 7.85 -2.75
CA GLY A 54 18.67 7.38 -3.56
C GLY A 54 18.24 6.20 -4.43
N ASP A 55 18.88 5.04 -4.19
CA ASP A 55 18.68 3.83 -5.00
C ASP A 55 17.71 2.83 -4.34
N THR A 56 16.95 3.26 -3.33
CA THR A 56 16.06 2.39 -2.55
C THR A 56 14.61 2.87 -2.59
N LEU A 57 13.72 1.96 -2.96
CA LEU A 57 12.27 2.14 -2.89
C LEU A 57 11.76 1.67 -1.52
N TYR A 58 11.11 2.57 -0.79
CA TYR A 58 10.45 2.29 0.49
C TYR A 58 8.94 2.21 0.29
N ILE A 59 8.35 1.04 0.49
CA ILE A 59 6.90 0.87 0.37
C ILE A 59 6.22 1.28 1.70
N HIS A 60 5.21 2.17 1.60
CA HIS A 60 4.45 2.68 2.75
C HIS A 60 3.06 2.05 2.89
N ALA A 61 2.69 1.10 2.03
CA ALA A 61 1.46 0.30 2.13
C ALA A 61 1.45 -0.55 3.42
N GLY A 62 0.87 0.03 4.48
CA GLY A 62 1.18 -0.28 5.88
C GLY A 62 0.81 -1.67 6.41
N LEU A 63 -0.06 -2.44 5.74
CA LEU A 63 -0.51 -3.75 6.23
C LEU A 63 -0.30 -4.94 5.28
N ILE A 64 -0.18 -4.71 3.97
CA ILE A 64 -0.23 -5.81 2.97
C ILE A 64 1.17 -6.24 2.48
N CYS A 65 2.21 -5.43 2.77
CA CYS A 65 3.58 -5.77 2.41
C CYS A 65 4.23 -6.69 3.45
N ILE A 66 4.35 -7.98 3.12
CA ILE A 66 5.03 -8.99 3.94
C ILE A 66 6.56 -8.84 3.80
N GLY A 67 7.29 -8.79 4.91
CA GLY A 67 8.76 -8.76 4.97
C GLY A 67 9.39 -7.37 4.79
N LYS A 68 10.67 -7.33 4.36
CA LYS A 68 11.43 -6.08 4.15
C LYS A 68 10.70 -5.13 3.18
N ARG A 69 10.53 -3.86 3.60
CA ARG A 69 9.81 -2.80 2.84
C ARG A 69 10.74 -1.89 2.06
N ALA A 70 12.01 -1.83 2.44
CA ALA A 70 13.07 -1.18 1.69
C ALA A 70 13.56 -2.17 0.61
N ILE A 71 13.46 -1.78 -0.64
CA ILE A 71 13.85 -2.60 -1.79
C ILE A 71 14.81 -1.76 -2.64
N PRO A 72 16.12 -2.08 -2.62
CA PRO A 72 17.07 -1.47 -3.52
C PRO A 72 16.71 -1.78 -4.98
N PHE A 73 16.86 -0.81 -5.88
CA PHE A 73 16.63 -1.03 -7.32
C PHE A 73 17.56 -2.13 -7.88
N SER A 74 18.77 -2.26 -7.33
CA SER A 74 19.71 -3.32 -7.69
C SER A 74 19.20 -4.75 -7.43
N GLU A 75 18.25 -4.92 -6.51
CA GLU A 75 17.63 -6.20 -6.21
C GLU A 75 16.40 -6.49 -7.08
N MET A 76 15.92 -5.52 -7.85
CA MET A 76 14.77 -5.67 -8.73
C MET A 76 15.18 -6.33 -10.05
N ARG A 77 14.40 -7.32 -10.48
CA ARG A 77 14.52 -7.95 -11.80
C ARG A 77 13.66 -7.19 -12.82
N ALA A 78 12.43 -6.90 -12.44
CA ALA A 78 11.46 -6.16 -13.25
C ALA A 78 10.32 -5.66 -12.35
N VAL A 79 9.59 -4.67 -12.84
CA VAL A 79 8.35 -4.20 -12.21
C VAL A 79 7.20 -4.38 -13.20
N HIS A 80 6.13 -5.04 -12.76
CA HIS A 80 4.90 -5.14 -13.51
C HIS A 80 3.87 -4.15 -12.96
N VAL A 81 3.18 -3.47 -13.88
CA VAL A 81 2.16 -2.46 -13.56
C VAL A 81 0.88 -2.87 -14.26
N ASP A 82 -0.16 -3.18 -13.48
CA ASP A 82 -1.45 -3.60 -14.02
C ASP A 82 -2.58 -2.74 -13.48
N PRO A 83 -3.46 -2.19 -14.33
CA PRO A 83 -4.70 -1.59 -13.87
C PRO A 83 -5.60 -2.68 -13.27
N ILE A 84 -6.07 -2.45 -12.05
CA ILE A 84 -7.04 -3.31 -11.37
C ILE A 84 -8.28 -2.50 -10.98
N HIS A 85 -9.44 -3.14 -11.07
CA HIS A 85 -10.70 -2.58 -10.63
C HIS A 85 -11.19 -3.33 -9.39
N SER A 86 -11.48 -2.60 -8.32
CA SER A 86 -12.18 -3.13 -7.17
C SER A 86 -13.65 -3.32 -7.54
N PRO A 87 -14.28 -4.44 -7.15
CA PRO A 87 -15.73 -4.62 -7.29
C PRO A 87 -16.56 -3.50 -6.64
N HIS A 88 -15.97 -2.74 -5.73
CA HIS A 88 -16.59 -1.62 -5.01
C HIS A 88 -16.30 -0.26 -5.68
N GLY A 89 -15.90 -0.24 -6.96
CA GLY A 89 -15.75 0.97 -7.79
C GLY A 89 -14.38 1.64 -7.78
N GLY A 90 -13.47 1.24 -6.88
CA GLY A 90 -12.11 1.80 -6.83
C GLY A 90 -11.24 1.34 -8.00
N ARG A 91 -10.51 2.26 -8.65
CA ARG A 91 -9.51 1.93 -9.68
C ARG A 91 -8.11 2.11 -9.11
N TYR A 92 -7.23 1.14 -9.36
CA TYR A 92 -5.86 1.16 -8.85
C TYR A 92 -4.88 0.64 -9.89
N TYR A 93 -3.60 0.98 -9.75
CA TYR A 93 -2.50 0.30 -10.38
C TYR A 93 -1.90 -0.69 -9.39
N ALA A 94 -1.96 -1.97 -9.72
CA ALA A 94 -1.24 -3.05 -9.06
C ALA A 94 0.24 -2.99 -9.47
N ILE A 95 1.12 -2.74 -8.52
CA ILE A 95 2.57 -2.72 -8.74
C ILE A 95 3.17 -3.99 -8.15
N GLN A 96 3.70 -4.85 -9.03
CA GLN A 96 4.40 -6.07 -8.65
C GLN A 96 5.90 -5.91 -8.90
N ILE A 97 6.69 -5.95 -7.84
CA ILE A 97 8.15 -5.91 -7.93
C ILE A 97 8.66 -7.35 -7.91
N LEU A 98 9.11 -7.80 -9.08
CA LEU A 98 9.83 -9.06 -9.21
C LEU A 98 11.27 -8.84 -8.75
N ARG A 99 11.66 -9.56 -7.71
CA ARG A 99 13.02 -9.49 -7.15
C ARG A 99 13.91 -10.57 -7.74
N LYS A 100 15.21 -10.28 -7.84
CA LYS A 100 16.24 -11.25 -8.27
C LYS A 100 16.32 -12.44 -7.31
N SER A 101 16.08 -12.19 -6.02
CA SER A 101 16.02 -13.22 -4.98
C SER A 101 14.99 -12.87 -3.89
N GLY A 102 14.40 -13.90 -3.28
CA GLY A 102 13.40 -13.77 -2.22
C GLY A 102 12.00 -13.38 -2.69
N LEU A 103 11.14 -13.03 -1.73
CA LEU A 103 9.72 -12.76 -1.97
C LEU A 103 9.49 -11.54 -2.86
N HIS A 104 8.68 -11.72 -3.91
CA HIS A 104 8.14 -10.62 -4.70
C HIS A 104 7.27 -9.70 -3.84
N LYS A 105 7.19 -8.44 -4.24
CA LYS A 105 6.51 -7.40 -3.46
C LYS A 105 5.36 -6.84 -4.26
N PHE A 106 4.29 -6.51 -3.55
CA PHE A 106 3.07 -6.03 -4.15
C PHE A 106 2.56 -4.84 -3.35
N PHE A 107 2.18 -3.78 -4.05
CA PHE A 107 1.44 -2.66 -3.49
C PHE A 107 0.57 -2.02 -4.55
N THR A 108 -0.35 -1.16 -4.13
CA THR A 108 -1.28 -0.47 -5.01
C THR A 108 -1.05 1.03 -4.98
N ILE A 109 -1.25 1.65 -6.14
CA ILE A 109 -1.36 3.11 -6.30
C ILE A 109 -2.79 3.40 -6.77
N THR A 110 -3.44 4.43 -6.24
CA THR A 110 -4.77 4.83 -6.73
C THR A 110 -4.71 5.26 -8.19
N ASN A 111 -5.72 4.94 -9.00
CA ASN A 111 -5.82 5.46 -10.35
C ASN A 111 -6.66 6.75 -10.34
N ASN A 112 -6.05 7.81 -9.80
CA ASN A 112 -6.53 9.18 -9.79
C ASN A 112 -5.38 10.11 -10.21
N GLU A 113 -5.62 11.42 -10.36
CA GLU A 113 -4.58 12.35 -10.83
C GLU A 113 -3.31 12.31 -9.97
N GLN A 114 -3.43 12.30 -8.65
CA GLN A 114 -2.27 12.17 -7.76
C GLN A 114 -1.54 10.84 -7.91
N GLY A 115 -2.28 9.74 -8.10
CA GLY A 115 -1.71 8.42 -8.28
C GLY A 115 -1.01 8.24 -9.63
N LYS A 116 -1.47 8.93 -10.68
CA LYS A 116 -0.73 9.01 -11.95
C LYS A 116 0.62 9.70 -11.77
N VAL A 117 0.68 10.77 -10.97
CA VAL A 117 1.96 11.45 -10.64
C VAL A 117 2.92 10.48 -9.93
N TYR A 118 2.44 9.76 -8.91
CA TYR A 118 3.25 8.72 -8.27
C TYR A 118 3.67 7.63 -9.27
N LEU A 119 2.77 7.19 -10.16
CA LEU A 119 3.13 6.17 -11.12
C LEU A 119 4.22 6.63 -12.09
N GLU A 120 4.18 7.87 -12.58
CA GLU A 120 5.21 8.43 -13.45
C GLU A 120 6.55 8.64 -12.73
N GLU A 121 6.53 9.16 -11.51
CA GLU A 121 7.74 9.30 -10.67
C GLU A 121 8.44 7.95 -10.47
N LEU A 122 7.66 6.90 -10.17
CA LEU A 122 8.19 5.54 -10.00
C LEU A 122 8.80 5.01 -11.31
N LYS A 123 8.13 5.21 -12.46
CA LYS A 123 8.65 4.78 -13.76
C LYS A 123 9.95 5.47 -14.10
N GLU A 124 10.03 6.78 -13.87
CA GLU A 124 11.24 7.56 -14.14
C GLU A 124 12.40 7.06 -13.28
N ALA A 125 12.16 6.85 -11.99
CA ALA A 125 13.16 6.31 -11.07
C ALA A 125 13.64 4.91 -11.50
N LEU A 126 12.72 4.01 -11.87
CA LEU A 126 13.05 2.67 -12.34
C LEU A 126 13.88 2.72 -13.64
N ARG A 127 13.49 3.58 -14.58
CA ARG A 127 14.22 3.80 -15.84
C ARG A 127 15.64 4.29 -15.58
N LYS A 128 15.82 5.25 -14.67
CA LYS A 128 17.14 5.78 -14.29
C LYS A 128 18.07 4.70 -13.75
N HIS A 129 17.53 3.69 -13.06
CA HIS A 129 18.28 2.57 -12.49
C HIS A 129 18.31 1.33 -13.41
N GLY A 130 17.85 1.43 -14.66
CA GLY A 130 17.87 0.33 -15.63
C GLY A 130 16.91 -0.82 -15.29
N VAL A 131 15.90 -0.60 -14.45
CA VAL A 131 14.90 -1.61 -14.09
C VAL A 131 13.77 -1.58 -15.12
N GLY A 132 13.53 -2.72 -15.79
CA GLY A 132 12.48 -2.83 -16.79
C GLY A 132 11.08 -2.75 -16.18
N VAL A 133 10.22 -1.91 -16.75
CA VAL A 133 8.79 -1.79 -16.41
C VAL A 133 7.96 -2.46 -17.51
N ARG A 134 7.04 -3.35 -17.14
CA ARG A 134 6.14 -4.03 -18.08
C ARG A 134 4.69 -3.82 -17.66
N TYR A 135 3.79 -3.72 -18.63
CA TYR A 135 2.35 -3.77 -18.40
C TYR A 135 1.85 -5.15 -18.84
N LEU A 136 1.18 -5.89 -17.96
CA LEU A 136 0.66 -7.21 -18.32
C LEU A 136 -0.74 -7.10 -18.92
N SER A 137 -1.54 -6.12 -18.50
CA SER A 137 -2.82 -5.80 -19.16
C SER A 137 -2.63 -4.72 -20.23
N LYS A 138 -3.11 -4.97 -21.46
CA LYS A 138 -3.46 -3.88 -22.38
C LYS A 138 -4.62 -3.11 -21.75
N GLU A 139 -4.55 -1.78 -21.72
CA GLU A 139 -5.66 -0.94 -21.27
C GLU A 139 -6.91 -1.26 -22.12
N TYR A 140 -8.06 -1.44 -21.45
CA TYR A 140 -9.39 -1.46 -22.06
C TYR A 140 -10.03 -0.08 -21.88
#